data_AF-A0AAV2A0F3-F1
#
_entry.id   AF-A0AAV2A0F3-F1
#
_cell.length_a   1.000
_cell.length_b   1.000
_cell.length_c   1.000
_cell.angle_alpha   90.00
_cell.angle_beta   90.00
_cell.angle_gamma   90.00
#
_symmetry.space_group_name_H-M   'P 1'
#
loop_
_entity.id
_entity.type
_entity.pdbx_description
1 polymer ?
#
loop_
_entity_poly.entity_id
_entity_poly.type
_entity_poly.pdbx_seq_one_letter_code
_entity_poly.pdbx_strand_id
1 'polypeptide(L)'
;MDLMPVTSNTPTCDFFRDSHWYVEYLQVSLEVFKTGTAITRALHPVYEDRNLLLIHIHRKVMVSLPKAQFPKRTKKVPEVDQRCMECICQAVSNCDKSLKCYNAGDSAYYCGPYAISWAYWHDGGRPGYKGRAHDFETCLNNKTCAEQAVRGYMRRYGRDCDRNGVIDCTDFARIHKLGFGQCSSDSIIYTDYWQKFEFCYIGHAEDKVPSNNGKNKKQPRELW
;
A
#
# COMPACT_ATOMS: atom_id res chain seq x y z
N MET A 1 -9.71 34.29 -49.71
CA MET A 1 -10.91 34.04 -48.90
C MET A 1 -10.90 32.58 -48.44
N ASP A 2 -10.26 32.15 -47.37
CA ASP A 2 -9.15 32.64 -46.57
C ASP A 2 -8.68 31.42 -45.78
N LEU A 3 -7.37 31.28 -45.65
CA LEU A 3 -6.74 30.34 -44.73
C LEU A 3 -6.99 30.83 -43.31
N MET A 4 -7.45 29.95 -42.43
CA MET A 4 -7.49 30.17 -40.97
C MET A 4 -7.00 28.93 -40.22
N PRO A 5 -6.43 29.10 -39.01
CA PRO A 5 -5.10 28.59 -38.71
C PRO A 5 -5.08 27.35 -37.80
N VAL A 6 -3.98 26.61 -37.91
CA VAL A 6 -3.54 25.62 -36.92
C VAL A 6 -2.89 26.38 -35.76
N THR A 7 -3.48 26.38 -34.57
CA THR A 7 -2.78 26.77 -33.34
C THR A 7 -2.37 25.53 -32.58
N SER A 8 -1.09 25.23 -32.66
CA SER A 8 -0.38 24.22 -31.88
C SER A 8 -0.13 24.75 -30.47
N ASN A 9 -0.88 24.27 -29.49
CA ASN A 9 -0.48 24.38 -28.08
C ASN A 9 0.08 23.04 -27.64
N THR A 10 1.40 22.90 -27.79
CA THR A 10 2.19 21.90 -27.07
C THR A 10 2.49 22.47 -25.68
N PRO A 11 2.13 21.79 -24.58
CA PRO A 11 2.70 22.15 -23.28
C PRO A 11 4.10 21.55 -23.24
N THR A 12 5.09 22.43 -23.20
CA THR A 12 6.50 22.13 -22.98
C THR A 12 6.70 21.44 -21.63
N CYS A 13 7.54 20.41 -21.61
CA CYS A 13 8.02 19.75 -20.40
C CYS A 13 9.09 20.63 -19.73
N ASP A 14 8.69 21.75 -19.13
CA ASP A 14 9.59 22.65 -18.39
C ASP A 14 9.02 23.02 -17.02
N PHE A 15 8.71 22.02 -16.20
CA PHE A 15 8.28 22.28 -14.83
C PHE A 15 8.73 21.23 -13.82
N PHE A 16 10.01 20.85 -13.83
CA PHE A 16 10.68 20.29 -12.64
C PHE A 16 12.19 20.56 -12.70
N ARG A 17 12.54 21.86 -12.69
CA ARG A 17 13.89 22.32 -12.36
C ARG A 17 13.82 23.39 -11.28
N ASP A 18 13.23 23.05 -10.14
CA ASP A 18 13.41 23.81 -8.90
C ASP A 18 13.48 22.84 -7.71
N SER A 19 14.72 22.52 -7.38
CA SER A 19 15.16 21.77 -6.21
C SER A 19 15.07 22.62 -4.92
N HIS A 20 13.88 23.15 -4.62
CA HIS A 20 13.63 23.96 -3.42
C HIS A 20 12.96 23.20 -2.26
N TRP A 21 12.69 21.89 -2.40
CA TRP A 21 12.02 21.10 -1.36
C TRP A 21 12.96 20.26 -0.48
N TYR A 22 14.26 20.57 -0.44
CA TYR A 22 15.24 19.86 0.40
C TYR A 22 15.90 20.69 1.51
N VAL A 23 15.47 21.95 1.76
CA VAL A 23 16.12 22.82 2.78
C VAL A 23 15.16 23.38 3.86
N GLU A 24 13.84 23.24 3.75
CA GLU A 24 12.92 23.77 4.79
C GLU A 24 12.54 22.79 5.92
N TYR A 25 13.01 21.54 5.88
CA TYR A 25 12.76 20.57 6.97
C TYR A 25 13.88 20.46 8.02
N LEU A 26 14.90 21.33 7.96
CA LEU A 26 16.01 21.38 8.94
C LEU A 26 16.16 22.72 9.70
N GLN A 27 15.25 23.67 9.53
CA GLN A 27 15.25 24.96 10.25
C GLN A 27 14.14 25.07 11.33
N VAL A 28 13.64 23.95 11.86
CA VAL A 28 12.71 23.94 13.02
C VAL A 28 13.25 23.12 14.21
N SER A 29 14.44 22.52 14.10
CA SER A 29 14.98 21.63 15.16
C SER A 29 16.28 22.11 15.82
N LEU A 30 16.70 23.37 15.64
CA LEU A 30 17.95 23.89 16.25
C LEU A 30 17.81 25.12 17.16
N GLU A 31 16.60 25.66 17.35
CA GLU A 31 16.38 26.72 18.37
C GLU A 31 15.87 26.20 19.71
N VAL A 32 15.28 25.00 19.77
CA VAL A 32 14.82 24.41 21.04
C VAL A 32 15.98 24.02 21.98
N PHE A 33 17.20 23.85 21.46
CA PHE A 33 18.37 23.47 22.26
C PHE A 33 19.23 24.64 22.78
N LYS A 34 18.88 25.90 22.50
CA LYS A 34 19.71 27.06 22.91
C LYS A 34 19.13 27.92 24.03
N THR A 35 17.85 27.77 24.40
CA THR A 35 17.26 28.50 25.52
C THR A 35 16.66 27.52 26.53
N GLY A 36 17.52 27.09 27.47
CA GLY A 36 17.13 26.27 28.60
C GLY A 36 16.14 27.00 29.52
N THR A 37 14.84 26.91 29.20
CA THR A 37 13.77 27.37 30.07
C THR A 37 12.73 26.27 30.23
N ALA A 38 12.80 25.62 31.39
CA ALA A 38 11.80 24.68 31.88
C ALA A 38 10.50 25.43 32.19
N ILE A 39 9.41 25.08 31.51
CA ILE A 39 8.08 25.50 31.93
C ILE A 39 7.55 24.42 32.88
N THR A 40 7.83 24.60 34.16
CA THR A 40 7.14 23.91 35.25
C THR A 40 6.15 24.85 35.91
N ARG A 41 4.90 24.36 35.99
CA ARG A 41 3.90 24.56 37.06
C ARG A 41 3.06 25.85 37.06
N ALA A 42 1.74 25.65 36.99
CA ALA A 42 0.79 26.28 37.91
C ALA A 42 -0.56 25.53 37.90
N LEU A 43 -0.72 24.56 38.80
CA LEU A 43 -2.01 24.30 39.43
C LEU A 43 -1.75 24.30 40.94
N HIS A 44 -2.38 25.26 41.61
CA HIS A 44 -2.26 25.54 43.04
C HIS A 44 -3.19 24.62 43.88
N PRO A 45 -3.02 24.61 45.21
CA PRO A 45 -3.27 23.49 46.09
C PRO A 45 -4.61 23.59 46.83
N VAL A 46 -5.19 22.44 47.16
CA VAL A 46 -6.06 22.27 48.33
C VAL A 46 -5.75 20.89 48.88
N TYR A 47 -4.98 20.81 49.97
CA TYR A 47 -5.25 19.98 51.16
C TYR A 47 -3.98 19.91 52.04
N GLU A 48 -3.94 20.78 53.06
CA GLU A 48 -3.13 20.67 54.28
C GLU A 48 -4.22 20.50 55.38
N ASP A 49 -4.18 19.59 56.34
CA ASP A 49 -3.06 19.20 57.18
C ASP A 49 -3.49 18.05 58.14
N ARG A 50 -2.50 17.44 58.81
CA ARG A 50 -2.55 16.62 60.06
C ARG A 50 -2.70 15.11 59.97
N ASN A 51 -1.57 14.41 59.85
CA ASN A 51 -0.96 13.68 60.99
C ASN A 51 0.20 12.79 60.51
N LEU A 52 1.41 13.11 60.94
CA LEU A 52 2.52 12.16 61.03
C LEU A 52 2.21 11.15 62.15
N LEU A 53 1.95 9.89 61.81
CA LEU A 53 2.43 8.66 62.46
C LEU A 53 1.65 7.48 61.88
N LEU A 54 2.35 6.37 61.57
CA LEU A 54 1.86 5.16 60.89
C LEU A 54 1.74 5.39 59.37
N ILE A 55 2.62 4.88 58.51
CA ILE A 55 2.71 3.46 58.13
C ILE A 55 4.15 3.16 57.67
N HIS A 56 4.89 2.44 58.51
CA HIS A 56 6.20 1.84 58.17
C HIS A 56 6.03 0.45 57.48
N ILE A 57 4.96 0.22 56.71
CA ILE A 57 4.67 -1.09 56.08
C ILE A 57 4.22 -0.99 54.61
N HIS A 58 4.78 -0.07 53.81
CA HIS A 58 4.65 -0.14 52.34
C HIS A 58 5.99 -0.07 51.59
N ARG A 59 7.10 -0.44 52.25
CA ARG A 59 8.41 -0.57 51.60
C ARG A 59 8.76 -2.02 51.23
N LYS A 60 7.79 -2.85 50.82
CA LYS A 60 8.04 -4.21 50.32
C LYS A 60 7.02 -4.75 49.30
N VAL A 61 6.45 -3.94 48.41
CA VAL A 61 5.79 -4.48 47.19
C VAL A 61 5.97 -3.52 46.01
N MET A 62 7.20 -3.12 45.71
CA MET A 62 7.56 -2.78 44.33
C MET A 62 7.94 -4.11 43.67
N VAL A 63 6.93 -4.94 43.42
CA VAL A 63 7.10 -6.14 42.59
C VAL A 63 7.48 -5.63 41.21
N SER A 64 8.71 -5.91 40.82
CA SER A 64 9.24 -5.69 39.50
C SER A 64 8.31 -6.34 38.48
N LEU A 65 7.45 -5.54 37.84
CA LEU A 65 6.76 -5.95 36.63
C LEU A 65 7.83 -6.35 35.61
N PRO A 66 7.91 -7.61 35.17
CA PRO A 66 8.79 -7.96 34.07
C PRO A 66 8.35 -7.11 32.87
N LYS A 67 9.29 -6.43 32.23
CA LYS A 67 9.05 -5.77 30.94
C LYS A 67 8.37 -6.79 30.05
N ALA A 68 7.10 -6.58 29.72
CA ALA A 68 6.39 -7.40 28.74
C ALA A 68 7.14 -7.23 27.42
N GLN A 69 8.01 -8.17 27.11
CA GLN A 69 8.65 -8.24 25.81
C GLN A 69 7.58 -8.74 24.86
N PHE A 70 6.88 -7.82 24.21
CA PHE A 70 6.06 -8.15 23.06
C PHE A 70 6.96 -8.91 22.07
N PRO A 71 6.61 -10.14 21.68
CA PRO A 71 7.42 -10.89 20.74
C PRO A 71 7.51 -10.09 19.45
N LYS A 72 8.72 -9.65 19.09
CA LYS A 72 9.00 -9.07 17.78
C LYS A 72 8.79 -10.19 16.75
N ARG A 73 7.56 -10.33 16.24
CA ARG A 73 7.31 -11.19 15.07
C ARG A 73 7.90 -10.50 13.85
N THR A 74 9.16 -10.79 13.55
CA THR A 74 9.73 -10.55 12.21
C THR A 74 9.24 -11.66 11.29
N LYS A 75 7.94 -11.66 10.96
CA LYS A 75 7.44 -12.54 9.89
C LYS A 75 8.17 -12.16 8.61
N LYS A 76 8.79 -13.13 7.96
CA LYS A 76 9.36 -12.94 6.62
C LYS A 76 8.21 -12.75 5.63
N VAL A 77 8.23 -11.66 4.87
CA VAL A 77 7.26 -11.43 3.79
C VAL A 77 7.50 -12.46 2.68
N PRO A 78 6.50 -13.29 2.31
CA PRO A 78 6.65 -14.20 1.19
C PRO A 78 6.67 -13.45 -0.14
N GLU A 79 7.28 -14.07 -1.14
CA GLU A 79 7.20 -13.56 -2.51
C GLU A 79 5.74 -13.72 -3.00
N VAL A 80 5.22 -12.70 -3.65
CA VAL A 80 3.91 -12.78 -4.32
C VAL A 80 3.97 -13.94 -5.34
N ASP A 81 2.97 -14.79 -5.48
CA ASP A 81 3.02 -15.83 -6.53
C ASP A 81 2.40 -15.32 -7.84
N GLN A 82 2.44 -16.14 -8.90
CA GLN A 82 1.91 -15.72 -10.21
C GLN A 82 0.38 -15.64 -10.22
N ARG A 83 -0.30 -16.55 -9.51
CA ARG A 83 -1.77 -16.52 -9.34
C ARG A 83 -2.21 -15.21 -8.69
N CYS A 84 -1.50 -14.78 -7.66
CA CYS A 84 -1.78 -13.53 -6.98
C CYS A 84 -1.61 -12.32 -7.92
N MET A 85 -0.54 -12.32 -8.73
CA MET A 85 -0.33 -11.29 -9.74
C MET A 85 -1.46 -11.23 -10.76
N GLU A 86 -1.95 -12.38 -11.22
CA GLU A 86 -3.04 -12.46 -12.18
C GLU A 86 -4.33 -11.90 -11.60
N CYS A 87 -4.69 -12.27 -10.36
CA CYS A 87 -5.93 -11.79 -9.77
C CYS A 87 -5.90 -10.32 -9.37
N ILE A 88 -4.74 -9.79 -8.92
CA ILE A 88 -4.60 -8.34 -8.73
C ILE A 88 -4.78 -7.63 -10.09
N CYS A 89 -4.16 -8.14 -11.15
CA CYS A 89 -4.28 -7.57 -12.51
C CYS A 89 -5.74 -7.55 -12.99
N GLN A 90 -6.45 -8.67 -12.82
CA GLN A 90 -7.87 -8.80 -13.18
C GLN A 90 -8.75 -7.84 -12.38
N ALA A 91 -8.51 -7.71 -11.08
CA ALA A 91 -9.27 -6.83 -10.22
C ALA A 91 -9.08 -5.34 -10.55
N VAL A 92 -7.88 -4.94 -10.97
CA VAL A 92 -7.57 -3.55 -11.33
C VAL A 92 -8.15 -3.16 -12.68
N SER A 93 -7.90 -3.95 -13.72
CA SER A 93 -8.11 -3.52 -15.11
C SER A 93 -8.74 -4.59 -16.00
N ASN A 94 -9.23 -5.70 -15.43
CA ASN A 94 -9.46 -6.95 -16.16
C ASN A 94 -8.18 -7.44 -16.88
N CYS A 95 -7.03 -7.11 -16.29
CA CYS A 95 -5.70 -7.34 -16.82
C CYS A 95 -5.49 -6.83 -18.26
N ASP A 96 -6.06 -5.66 -18.57
CA ASP A 96 -5.94 -5.03 -19.88
C ASP A 96 -4.49 -4.57 -20.14
N LYS A 97 -3.76 -5.35 -20.94
CA LYS A 97 -2.38 -5.03 -21.37
C LYS A 97 -2.30 -3.83 -22.31
N SER A 98 -3.42 -3.38 -22.86
CA SER A 98 -3.50 -2.19 -23.71
C SER A 98 -3.70 -0.91 -22.90
N LEU A 99 -4.12 -1.01 -21.63
CA LEU A 99 -4.31 0.12 -20.73
C LEU A 99 -3.01 0.92 -20.60
N LYS A 100 -3.05 2.15 -21.12
CA LYS A 100 -1.95 3.11 -21.02
C LYS A 100 -2.05 3.90 -19.73
N CYS A 101 -1.21 4.91 -19.60
CA CYS A 101 -1.27 5.82 -18.48
C CYS A 101 -2.46 6.77 -18.59
N TYR A 102 -3.11 7.05 -17.47
CA TYR A 102 -4.28 7.92 -17.40
C TYR A 102 -4.33 8.70 -16.09
N ASN A 103 -5.05 9.82 -16.12
CA ASN A 103 -5.34 10.63 -14.94
C ASN A 103 -6.71 10.23 -14.39
N ALA A 104 -6.81 10.02 -13.08
CA ALA A 104 -8.06 9.68 -12.38
C ALA A 104 -8.53 10.77 -11.41
N GLY A 105 -7.99 11.98 -11.55
CA GLY A 105 -8.25 13.13 -10.68
C GLY A 105 -6.98 13.97 -10.48
N ASP A 106 -7.10 15.01 -9.67
CA ASP A 106 -5.97 15.90 -9.36
C ASP A 106 -4.86 15.10 -8.66
N SER A 107 -3.66 15.12 -9.25
CA SER A 107 -2.48 14.39 -8.76
C SER A 107 -2.58 12.85 -8.78
N ALA A 108 -3.53 12.28 -9.54
CA ALA A 108 -3.75 10.84 -9.62
C ALA A 108 -3.39 10.28 -11.00
N TYR A 109 -2.09 10.07 -11.25
CA TYR A 109 -1.55 9.51 -12.49
C TYR A 109 -1.14 8.04 -12.30
N TYR A 110 -1.75 7.16 -13.08
CA TYR A 110 -1.57 5.70 -13.01
C TYR A 110 -1.22 5.12 -14.37
N CYS A 111 -0.47 4.01 -14.38
CA CYS A 111 -0.06 3.35 -15.61
C CYS A 111 -0.28 1.84 -15.60
N GLY A 112 -0.65 1.33 -16.77
CA GLY A 112 -0.58 -0.09 -17.10
C GLY A 112 -1.70 -0.95 -16.50
N PRO A 113 -1.63 -2.27 -16.72
CA PRO A 113 -2.68 -3.20 -16.29
C PRO A 113 -2.82 -3.31 -14.76
N TYR A 114 -1.84 -2.81 -14.01
CA TYR A 114 -1.86 -2.76 -12.54
C TYR A 114 -2.17 -1.36 -12.00
N ALA A 115 -2.48 -0.38 -12.85
CA ALA A 115 -2.77 1.00 -12.46
C ALA A 115 -1.82 1.53 -11.37
N ILE A 116 -0.52 1.45 -11.63
CA ILE A 116 0.52 1.78 -10.65
C ILE A 116 0.88 3.27 -10.75
N SER A 117 1.00 3.94 -9.60
CA SER A 117 1.45 5.33 -9.52
C SER A 117 2.98 5.44 -9.45
N TRP A 118 3.50 6.64 -9.66
CA TRP A 118 4.95 6.90 -9.60
C TRP A 118 5.55 6.52 -8.25
N ALA A 119 4.93 6.93 -7.14
CA ALA A 119 5.42 6.61 -5.80
C ALA A 119 5.44 5.09 -5.54
N TYR A 120 4.42 4.38 -6.03
CA TYR A 120 4.37 2.93 -5.92
C TYR A 120 5.52 2.27 -6.70
N TRP A 121 5.75 2.66 -7.96
CA TRP A 121 6.87 2.13 -8.75
C TRP A 121 8.23 2.49 -8.13
N HIS A 122 8.36 3.70 -7.58
CA HIS A 122 9.56 4.16 -6.89
C HIS A 122 9.90 3.24 -5.71
N ASP A 123 8.92 3.04 -4.82
CA ASP A 123 9.09 2.20 -3.65
C ASP A 123 9.20 0.71 -3.99
N GLY A 124 8.65 0.30 -5.13
CA GLY A 124 8.81 -1.02 -5.72
C GLY A 124 10.19 -1.30 -6.30
N GLY A 125 11.15 -0.37 -6.14
CA GLY A 125 12.54 -0.56 -6.55
C GLY A 125 12.84 -0.08 -7.97
N ARG A 126 11.90 0.63 -8.61
CA ARG A 126 12.08 1.26 -9.94
C ARG A 126 12.56 0.27 -11.02
N PRO A 127 11.90 -0.88 -11.21
CA PRO A 127 12.29 -1.81 -12.28
C PRO A 127 12.28 -1.09 -13.64
N GLY A 128 13.24 -1.45 -14.49
CA GLY A 128 13.40 -0.83 -15.81
C GLY A 128 14.02 0.57 -15.81
N TYR A 129 14.35 1.16 -14.65
CA TYR A 129 14.97 2.48 -14.58
C TYR A 129 16.38 2.51 -15.20
N LYS A 130 16.59 3.50 -16.07
CA LYS A 130 17.82 3.79 -16.81
C LYS A 130 18.18 5.29 -16.78
N GLY A 131 17.53 6.07 -15.92
CA GLY A 131 17.75 7.52 -15.81
C GLY A 131 17.05 8.36 -16.88
N ARG A 132 16.00 7.83 -17.54
CA ARG A 132 15.29 8.52 -18.62
C ARG A 132 13.91 9.00 -18.17
N ALA A 133 13.40 10.05 -18.83
CA ALA A 133 12.14 10.71 -18.47
C ALA A 133 10.90 9.79 -18.46
N HIS A 134 10.89 8.74 -19.29
CA HIS A 134 9.73 7.85 -19.47
C HIS A 134 9.95 6.40 -18.99
N ASP A 135 10.97 6.15 -18.15
CA ASP A 135 11.23 4.79 -17.66
C ASP A 135 10.06 4.25 -16.82
N PHE A 136 9.37 5.13 -16.10
CA PHE A 136 8.16 4.83 -15.33
C PHE A 136 7.04 4.29 -16.23
N GLU A 137 6.62 5.05 -17.24
CA GLU A 137 5.56 4.65 -18.17
C GLU A 137 5.99 3.44 -19.00
N THR A 138 7.25 3.41 -19.46
CA THR A 138 7.78 2.30 -20.26
C THR A 138 7.72 0.99 -19.49
N CYS A 139 8.12 1.02 -18.21
CA CYS A 139 8.04 -0.16 -17.36
C CYS A 139 6.59 -0.56 -17.10
N LEU A 140 5.74 0.36 -16.64
CA LEU A 140 4.41 0.00 -16.16
C LEU A 140 3.43 -0.40 -17.28
N ASN A 141 3.64 0.09 -18.50
CA ASN A 141 2.91 -0.38 -19.68
C ASN A 141 3.34 -1.80 -20.11
N ASN A 142 4.44 -2.34 -19.58
CA ASN A 142 4.86 -3.72 -19.78
C ASN A 142 4.46 -4.57 -18.56
N LYS A 143 3.57 -5.56 -18.76
CA LYS A 143 3.04 -6.40 -17.68
C LYS A 143 4.16 -7.01 -16.80
N THR A 144 5.23 -7.53 -17.40
CA THR A 144 6.32 -8.18 -16.65
C THR A 144 7.10 -7.17 -15.79
N CYS A 145 7.36 -5.98 -16.31
CA CYS A 145 8.04 -4.94 -15.53
C CYS A 145 7.12 -4.35 -14.43
N ALA A 146 5.83 -4.20 -14.73
CA ALA A 146 4.83 -3.83 -13.73
C ALA A 146 4.72 -4.87 -12.59
N GLU A 147 4.72 -6.17 -12.90
CA GLU A 147 4.76 -7.23 -11.89
C GLU A 147 6.00 -7.11 -11.00
N GLN A 148 7.18 -6.81 -11.55
CA GLN A 148 8.38 -6.57 -10.74
C GLN A 148 8.19 -5.41 -9.76
N ALA A 149 7.48 -4.35 -10.16
CA ALA A 149 7.20 -3.22 -9.29
C ALA A 149 6.25 -3.63 -8.14
N VAL A 150 5.20 -4.41 -8.44
CA VAL A 150 4.31 -5.00 -7.42
C VAL A 150 5.12 -5.87 -6.44
N ARG A 151 6.00 -6.74 -6.95
CA ARG A 151 6.87 -7.59 -6.10
C ARG A 151 7.72 -6.77 -5.16
N GLY A 152 8.43 -5.78 -5.69
CA GLY A 152 9.27 -4.89 -4.89
C GLY A 152 8.47 -4.15 -3.83
N TYR A 153 7.26 -3.67 -4.19
CA TYR A 153 6.41 -2.93 -3.27
C TYR A 153 5.91 -3.84 -2.14
N MET A 154 5.51 -5.08 -2.45
CA MET A 154 5.12 -6.06 -1.44
C MET A 154 6.29 -6.51 -0.57
N ARG A 155 7.50 -6.67 -1.11
CA ARG A 155 8.69 -6.95 -0.27
C ARG A 155 8.96 -5.85 0.75
N ARG A 156 8.71 -4.59 0.37
CA ARG A 156 8.91 -3.43 1.24
C ARG A 156 7.80 -3.26 2.27
N TYR A 157 6.54 -3.46 1.87
CA TYR A 157 5.38 -3.08 2.67
C TYR A 157 4.50 -4.23 3.13
N GLY A 158 4.78 -5.45 2.68
CA GLY A 158 4.05 -6.67 3.00
C GLY A 158 3.93 -6.85 4.51
N ARG A 159 2.69 -7.05 4.96
CA ARG A 159 2.32 -7.22 6.36
C ARG A 159 0.97 -7.92 6.42
N ASP A 160 0.66 -8.42 7.59
CA ASP A 160 -0.62 -9.05 7.92
C ASP A 160 -1.65 -7.93 8.12
N CYS A 161 -2.48 -7.69 7.10
CA CYS A 161 -3.41 -6.58 7.01
C CYS A 161 -4.77 -6.95 7.58
N ASP A 162 -5.22 -8.19 7.36
CA ASP A 162 -6.50 -8.71 7.85
C ASP A 162 -6.43 -9.29 9.29
N ARG A 163 -5.22 -9.42 9.85
CA ARG A 163 -4.92 -9.91 11.21
C ARG A 163 -5.19 -11.41 11.39
N ASN A 164 -5.16 -12.18 10.30
CA ASN A 164 -5.39 -13.63 10.35
C ASN A 164 -4.15 -14.43 10.82
N GLY A 165 -3.01 -13.78 11.02
CA GLY A 165 -1.80 -14.46 11.49
C GLY A 165 -0.92 -15.01 10.38
N VAL A 166 -1.21 -14.74 9.11
CA VAL A 166 -0.42 -15.08 7.91
C VAL A 166 -0.08 -13.78 7.14
N ILE A 167 0.84 -13.84 6.17
CA ILE A 167 0.99 -12.78 5.16
C ILE A 167 0.79 -13.49 3.84
N ASP A 168 -0.27 -13.19 3.11
CA ASP A 168 -0.61 -13.88 1.86
C ASP A 168 -1.15 -12.93 0.78
N CYS A 169 -1.72 -13.52 -0.29
CA CYS A 169 -2.21 -12.74 -1.41
C CYS A 169 -3.36 -11.80 -1.06
N THR A 170 -4.19 -12.15 -0.08
CA THR A 170 -5.28 -11.30 0.36
C THR A 170 -4.74 -10.00 0.98
N ASP A 171 -3.65 -10.08 1.74
CA ASP A 171 -2.91 -8.92 2.25
C ASP A 171 -2.31 -8.09 1.12
N PHE A 172 -1.68 -8.75 0.14
CA PHE A 172 -1.08 -8.08 -1.01
C PHE A 172 -2.13 -7.32 -1.84
N ALA A 173 -3.32 -7.89 -2.05
CA ALA A 173 -4.41 -7.20 -2.73
C ALA A 173 -4.89 -5.96 -1.93
N ARG A 174 -5.02 -6.09 -0.60
CA ARG A 174 -5.33 -4.94 0.29
C ARG A 174 -4.29 -3.83 0.17
N ILE A 175 -3.01 -4.18 0.25
CA ILE A 175 -1.90 -3.22 0.13
C ILE A 175 -1.87 -2.58 -1.26
N HIS A 176 -2.14 -3.33 -2.32
CA HIS A 176 -2.15 -2.80 -3.68
C HIS A 176 -3.23 -1.74 -3.86
N LYS A 177 -4.45 -2.00 -3.35
CA LYS A 177 -5.60 -1.11 -3.52
C LYS A 177 -5.59 0.10 -2.58
N LEU A 178 -5.24 -0.11 -1.31
CA LEU A 178 -5.35 0.91 -0.26
C LEU A 178 -4.03 1.60 0.06
N GLY A 179 -2.91 1.06 -0.45
CA GLY A 179 -1.58 1.44 -0.01
C GLY A 179 -1.21 0.84 1.35
N PHE A 180 0.08 0.94 1.70
CA PHE A 180 0.61 0.29 2.89
C PHE A 180 0.04 0.81 4.23
N GLY A 181 -0.39 2.09 4.27
CA GLY A 181 -0.85 2.75 5.49
C GLY A 181 -2.25 2.36 5.90
N GLN A 182 -3.10 1.97 4.94
CA GLN A 182 -4.55 1.79 5.13
C GLN A 182 -5.01 0.35 4.90
N CYS A 183 -4.09 -0.61 4.69
CA CYS A 183 -4.45 -1.97 4.27
C CYS A 183 -5.34 -2.72 5.27
N SER A 184 -5.37 -2.33 6.55
CA SER A 184 -6.24 -2.92 7.57
C SER A 184 -7.70 -2.43 7.52
N SER A 185 -8.05 -1.56 6.57
CA SER A 185 -9.44 -1.14 6.39
C SER A 185 -10.28 -2.27 5.80
N ASP A 186 -11.30 -2.70 6.53
CA ASP A 186 -12.24 -3.74 6.06
C ASP A 186 -13.23 -3.22 5.02
N SER A 187 -13.33 -1.90 4.80
CA SER A 187 -14.21 -1.33 3.77
C SER A 187 -13.89 -1.81 2.36
N ILE A 188 -12.66 -2.28 2.11
CA ILE A 188 -12.25 -2.83 0.82
C ILE A 188 -13.13 -4.01 0.38
N ILE A 189 -13.64 -4.81 1.31
CA ILE A 189 -14.39 -6.03 0.98
C ILE A 189 -15.70 -5.73 0.23
N TYR A 190 -16.20 -4.49 0.33
CA TYR A 190 -17.40 -4.03 -0.34
C TYR A 190 -17.12 -3.35 -1.69
N THR A 191 -15.88 -3.35 -2.16
CA THR A 191 -15.51 -2.72 -3.43
C THR A 191 -15.57 -3.70 -4.59
N ASP A 192 -15.89 -3.22 -5.79
CA ASP A 192 -15.82 -4.01 -7.04
C ASP A 192 -14.44 -4.62 -7.25
N TYR A 193 -13.38 -3.93 -6.82
CA TYR A 193 -12.02 -4.44 -6.85
C TYR A 193 -11.90 -5.75 -6.06
N TRP A 194 -12.39 -5.76 -4.82
CA TRP A 194 -12.27 -6.93 -3.95
C TRP A 194 -13.09 -8.10 -4.46
N GLN A 195 -14.33 -7.86 -4.91
CA GLN A 195 -15.18 -8.91 -5.46
C GLN A 195 -14.54 -9.58 -6.68
N LYS A 196 -13.95 -8.79 -7.60
CA LYS A 196 -13.22 -9.33 -8.76
C LYS A 196 -11.97 -10.10 -8.35
N PHE A 197 -11.22 -9.57 -7.40
CA PHE A 197 -10.04 -10.21 -6.86
C PHE A 197 -10.39 -11.57 -6.24
N GLU A 198 -11.36 -11.59 -5.33
CA GLU A 198 -11.79 -12.77 -4.59
C GLU A 198 -12.34 -13.84 -5.54
N PHE A 199 -13.18 -13.46 -6.50
CA PHE A 199 -13.70 -14.38 -7.50
C PHE A 199 -12.57 -15.02 -8.33
N CYS A 200 -11.62 -14.23 -8.83
CA CYS A 200 -10.46 -14.75 -9.53
C CYS A 200 -9.62 -15.67 -8.62
N TYR A 201 -9.33 -15.20 -7.40
CA TYR A 201 -8.42 -15.88 -6.52
C TYR A 201 -9.00 -17.22 -6.08
N ILE A 202 -10.27 -17.29 -5.68
CA ILE A 202 -10.95 -18.54 -5.33
C ILE A 202 -11.08 -19.47 -6.55
N GLY A 203 -11.47 -18.96 -7.73
CA GLY A 203 -11.66 -19.78 -8.94
C GLY A 203 -10.42 -20.58 -9.34
N HIS A 204 -9.21 -20.01 -9.18
CA HIS A 204 -7.96 -20.73 -9.43
C HIS A 204 -7.68 -21.91 -8.46
N ALA A 205 -8.42 -22.05 -7.36
CA ALA A 205 -8.34 -23.24 -6.51
C ALA A 205 -9.01 -24.46 -7.18
N GLU A 206 -9.98 -24.24 -8.06
CA GLU A 206 -10.78 -25.30 -8.69
C GLU A 206 -10.11 -25.88 -9.95
N ASP A 207 -9.33 -25.09 -10.70
CA ASP A 207 -8.59 -25.53 -11.89
C ASP A 207 -7.48 -26.56 -11.60
N LYS A 208 -7.09 -26.71 -10.32
CA LYS A 208 -6.11 -27.73 -9.89
C LYS A 208 -6.74 -29.05 -9.46
N VAL A 209 -8.08 -29.16 -9.52
CA VAL A 209 -8.77 -30.44 -9.33
C VAL A 209 -8.69 -31.20 -10.67
N PRO A 210 -8.04 -32.38 -10.73
CA PRO A 210 -8.13 -33.23 -11.91
C PRO A 210 -9.60 -33.53 -12.19
N SER A 211 -10.08 -33.12 -13.38
CA SER A 211 -11.43 -33.43 -13.82
C SER A 211 -11.60 -34.95 -13.93
N ASN A 212 -12.21 -35.57 -12.92
CA ASN A 212 -12.73 -36.94 -13.01
C ASN A 212 -14.15 -36.96 -13.61
N ASN A 213 -14.49 -36.03 -14.51
CA ASN A 213 -15.79 -36.02 -15.19
C ASN A 213 -15.67 -36.50 -16.64
N GLY A 214 -15.32 -37.78 -16.76
CA GLY A 214 -15.70 -38.59 -17.91
C GLY A 214 -17.07 -39.24 -17.67
N LYS A 215 -17.98 -39.05 -18.64
CA LYS A 215 -19.25 -39.78 -18.87
C LYS A 215 -20.51 -39.30 -18.14
N ASN A 216 -21.19 -38.32 -18.74
CA ASN A 216 -22.53 -38.47 -19.37
C ASN A 216 -23.20 -37.09 -19.50
N LYS A 217 -22.92 -36.38 -20.60
CA LYS A 217 -23.86 -35.38 -21.10
C LYS A 217 -24.66 -36.03 -22.21
N LYS A 218 -25.80 -36.66 -21.85
CA LYS A 218 -26.88 -36.87 -22.82
C LYS A 218 -27.60 -35.53 -22.95
N GLN A 219 -27.36 -34.86 -24.07
CA GLN A 219 -28.06 -33.67 -24.51
C GLN A 219 -29.46 -34.06 -24.99
N PRO A 220 -30.56 -33.49 -24.45
CA PRO A 220 -31.85 -33.61 -25.09
C PRO A 220 -31.88 -32.71 -26.33
N ARG A 221 -32.08 -33.34 -27.49
CA ARG A 221 -32.63 -32.70 -28.70
C ARG A 221 -34.13 -32.57 -28.49
N GLU A 222 -34.71 -31.38 -28.66
CA GLU A 222 -35.99 -31.06 -29.36
C GLU A 222 -35.86 -29.57 -29.75
N LEU A 223 -35.90 -29.07 -30.99
CA LEU A 223 -36.78 -29.23 -32.17
C LEU A 223 -38.21 -28.74 -31.98
N TRP A 224 -38.42 -27.51 -32.49
CA TRP A 224 -39.65 -26.73 -32.73
C TRP A 224 -40.31 -26.06 -31.51
#